data_AF-M1NPM8-F1
#
_entry.id   AF-M1NPM8-F1
#
_cell.length_a   1.000
_cell.length_b   1.000
_cell.length_c   1.000
_cell.angle_alpha   90.00
_cell.angle_beta   90.00
_cell.angle_gamma   90.00
#
_symmetry.space_group_name_H-M   'P 1'
#
loop_
_entity.id
_entity.type
_entity.pdbx_description
1 polymer ?
#
loop_
_entity_poly.entity_id
_entity_poly.type
_entity_poly.pdbx_seq_one_letter_code
_entity_poly.pdbx_strand_id
1 'polypeptide(L)'
;MTLDWAGPLVSGPLRRRDVADHLTRLCRNLTVRPVARGWTIARRTGAVAVALALDDLLGHVAGHSRFNDWDELEEMLAEVESPRRAGTPEAGDWPAGPAAGAARPVLESVVHLPGHVKLAAFGLGARVCGPERVTATFSGHRLVAQHGVILRGDS
;
A
#
# COMPACT_ATOMS: atom_id res chain seq x y z
N MET A 1 -7.75 9.04 16.61
CA MET A 1 -6.37 8.56 16.47
C MET A 1 -6.40 7.47 15.42
N THR A 2 -5.90 7.74 14.21
CA THR A 2 -5.88 6.74 13.12
C THR A 2 -4.82 5.70 13.48
N LEU A 3 -5.23 4.43 13.54
CA LEU A 3 -4.33 3.31 13.85
C LEU A 3 -3.26 3.20 12.76
N ASP A 4 -1.97 3.24 13.11
CA ASP A 4 -0.87 2.99 12.17
C ASP A 4 -0.73 1.48 11.90
N TRP A 5 -1.71 0.94 11.18
CA TRP A 5 -1.89 -0.49 10.95
C TRP A 5 -0.74 -1.13 10.16
N ALA A 6 0.07 -0.32 9.46
CA ALA A 6 1.19 -0.76 8.65
C ALA A 6 2.56 -0.35 9.19
N GLY A 7 2.60 0.44 10.27
CA GLY A 7 3.81 1.08 10.80
C GLY A 7 5.03 0.17 10.86
N PRO A 8 4.97 -0.99 11.54
CA PRO A 8 6.10 -1.92 11.63
C PRO A 8 6.63 -2.44 10.28
N LEU A 9 5.79 -2.47 9.25
CA LEU A 9 6.09 -3.15 7.98
C LEU A 9 6.66 -2.21 6.94
N VAL A 10 6.27 -0.95 7.00
CA VAL A 10 6.86 0.14 6.21
C VAL A 10 7.95 0.89 6.98
N SER A 11 8.22 0.49 8.23
CA SER A 11 9.30 1.04 9.03
C SER A 11 10.67 0.75 8.42
N GLY A 12 11.53 1.75 8.46
CA GLY A 12 12.89 1.70 7.92
C GLY A 12 13.09 2.60 6.69
N PRO A 13 14.26 3.26 6.56
CA PRO A 13 14.52 4.19 5.46
C PRO A 13 14.34 3.57 4.07
N LEU A 14 14.76 2.31 3.92
CA LEU A 14 14.71 1.59 2.67
C LEU A 14 13.28 1.23 2.26
N ARG A 15 12.47 0.70 3.18
CA ARG A 15 11.06 0.35 2.93
C ARG A 15 10.24 1.60 2.58
N ARG A 16 10.47 2.71 3.31
CA ARG A 16 9.83 4.00 3.00
C ARG A 16 10.20 4.53 1.63
N ARG A 17 11.46 4.36 1.21
CA ARG A 17 11.89 4.72 -0.14
C ARG A 17 11.17 3.90 -1.20
N ASP A 18 11.09 2.58 -1.03
CA ASP A 18 10.42 1.71 -2.00
C ASP A 18 8.93 2.06 -2.13
N VAL A 19 8.25 2.31 -1.00
CA VAL A 19 6.86 2.81 -0.98
C VAL A 19 6.75 4.14 -1.72
N ALA A 20 7.67 5.08 -1.49
CA ALA A 20 7.65 6.40 -2.13
C ALA A 20 7.84 6.31 -3.65
N ASP A 21 8.83 5.54 -4.09
CA ASP A 21 9.17 5.33 -5.50
C ASP A 21 7.97 4.67 -6.21
N HIS A 22 7.34 3.71 -5.55
CA HIS A 22 6.20 2.99 -6.08
C HIS A 22 4.93 3.86 -6.18
N LEU A 23 4.57 4.58 -5.13
CA LEU A 23 3.40 5.48 -5.14
C LEU A 23 3.58 6.63 -6.15
N THR A 24 4.81 7.11 -6.35
CA THR A 24 5.11 8.11 -7.38
C THR A 24 4.84 7.57 -8.80
N ARG A 25 5.05 6.28 -9.04
CA ARG A 25 4.75 5.64 -10.33
C ARG A 25 3.26 5.39 -10.53
N LEU A 26 2.58 4.92 -9.48
CA LEU A 26 1.15 4.62 -9.51
C LEU A 26 0.26 5.86 -9.57
N CYS A 27 0.78 7.03 -9.18
CA CYS A 27 0.02 8.27 -9.15
C CYS A 27 0.42 9.26 -10.27
N ARG A 28 -0.50 10.13 -10.63
CA ARG A 28 -0.32 11.23 -11.60
C ARG A 28 0.00 12.51 -10.84
N ASN A 29 0.81 13.39 -11.45
CA ASN A 29 0.99 14.77 -11.01
C ASN A 29 1.47 14.99 -9.55
N LEU A 30 2.06 13.97 -8.93
CA LEU A 30 2.67 14.05 -7.61
C LEU A 30 4.02 13.35 -7.58
N THR A 31 4.83 13.71 -6.59
CA THR A 31 6.08 13.05 -6.23
C THR A 31 6.04 12.77 -4.74
N VAL A 32 6.24 11.51 -4.37
CA VAL A 32 6.40 11.09 -2.98
C VAL A 32 7.90 10.94 -2.69
N ARG A 33 8.38 11.46 -1.57
CA ARG A 33 9.77 11.26 -1.13
C ARG A 33 9.81 10.79 0.31
N PRO A 34 10.67 9.82 0.66
CA PRO A 34 10.85 9.41 2.04
C PRO A 34 11.56 10.52 2.83
N VAL A 35 11.14 10.73 4.08
CA VAL A 35 11.84 11.55 5.08
C VAL A 35 12.04 10.74 6.36
N ALA A 36 12.82 11.24 7.32
CA ALA A 36 13.27 10.49 8.49
C ALA A 36 12.18 9.72 9.26
N ARG A 37 10.94 10.24 9.30
CA ARG A 37 9.79 9.64 9.99
C ARG A 37 8.50 9.56 9.16
N GLY A 38 8.60 9.55 7.83
CA GLY A 38 7.41 9.53 6.99
C GLY A 38 7.71 9.85 5.53
N TRP A 39 6.81 10.59 4.90
CA TRP A 39 6.91 10.98 3.49
C TRP A 39 6.50 12.43 3.28
N THR A 40 7.12 13.07 2.30
CA THR A 40 6.61 14.32 1.72
C THR A 40 5.88 14.01 0.42
N ILE A 41 4.75 14.66 0.20
CA ILE A 41 3.97 14.60 -1.03
C ILE A 41 4.03 15.98 -1.69
N ALA A 42 4.76 16.08 -2.79
CA ALA A 42 4.85 17.31 -3.58
C ALA A 42 3.93 17.19 -4.80
N ARG A 43 3.01 18.15 -4.96
CA ARG A 43 2.14 18.26 -6.14
C ARG A 43 2.81 19.12 -7.20
N ARG A 44 2.46 18.90 -8.47
CA ARG A 44 2.92 19.76 -9.60
C ARG A 44 2.58 21.24 -9.41
N THR A 45 1.55 21.56 -8.61
CA THR A 45 1.15 22.93 -8.26
C THR A 45 2.04 23.62 -7.23
N GLY A 46 3.06 22.94 -6.70
CA GLY A 46 3.95 23.47 -5.66
C GLY A 46 3.44 23.25 -4.23
N ALA A 47 2.22 22.74 -4.03
CA ALA A 47 1.74 22.35 -2.72
C ALA A 47 2.51 21.13 -2.19
N VAL A 48 2.92 21.17 -0.92
CA VAL A 48 3.63 20.08 -0.24
C VAL A 48 2.87 19.69 1.04
N ALA A 49 2.67 18.39 1.22
CA ALA A 49 2.13 17.81 2.45
C ALA A 49 3.15 16.83 3.06
N VAL A 50 3.00 16.55 4.36
CA VAL A 50 3.80 15.55 5.09
C VAL A 50 2.87 14.51 5.67
N ALA A 51 3.14 13.24 5.40
CA ALA A 51 2.44 12.11 6.00
C ALA A 51 3.37 11.34 6.93
N LEU A 52 2.93 11.09 8.16
CA LEU A 52 3.72 10.39 9.19
C LEU A 52 3.34 8.91 9.33
N ALA A 53 2.20 8.51 8.76
CA ALA A 53 1.72 7.13 8.73
C ALA A 53 1.38 6.72 7.28
N LEU A 54 1.41 5.42 7.00
CA LEU A 54 1.05 4.93 5.65
C LEU A 54 -0.40 5.30 5.30
N ASP A 55 -1.31 5.19 6.27
CA ASP A 55 -2.73 5.45 6.05
C ASP A 55 -3.00 6.89 5.57
N ASP A 56 -2.31 7.84 6.21
CA ASP A 56 -2.35 9.27 5.89
C ASP A 56 -1.75 9.56 4.50
N LEU A 57 -0.61 8.92 4.18
CA LEU A 57 -0.01 8.98 2.86
C LEU A 57 -0.98 8.51 1.77
N LEU A 58 -1.62 7.35 1.99
CA LEU A 58 -2.56 6.76 1.05
C LEU A 58 -3.79 7.65 0.85
N GLY A 59 -4.28 8.29 1.91
CA GLY A 59 -5.35 9.29 1.83
C GLY A 59 -4.98 10.48 0.94
N HIS A 60 -3.73 10.96 1.03
CA HIS A 60 -3.24 12.07 0.21
C HIS A 60 -3.07 11.72 -1.28
N VAL A 61 -2.70 10.48 -1.60
CA VAL A 61 -2.36 10.08 -2.98
C VAL A 61 -3.50 9.38 -3.72
N ALA A 62 -4.53 8.87 -3.04
CA ALA A 62 -5.65 8.14 -3.66
C ALA A 62 -6.34 8.90 -4.80
N GLY A 63 -6.64 10.19 -4.61
CA GLY A 63 -7.27 11.04 -5.64
C GLY A 63 -6.38 11.35 -6.85
N HIS A 64 -5.16 10.80 -6.89
CA HIS A 64 -4.19 10.97 -7.95
C HIS A 64 -3.81 9.64 -8.61
N SER A 65 -4.51 8.53 -8.34
CA SER A 65 -4.20 7.22 -8.93
C SER A 65 -4.23 7.23 -10.47
N ARG A 66 -3.50 6.28 -11.07
CA ARG A 66 -3.52 6.03 -12.51
C ARG A 66 -4.50 4.96 -12.96
N PHE A 67 -4.98 4.17 -12.01
CA PHE A 67 -5.89 3.05 -12.15
C PHE A 67 -7.22 3.35 -11.45
N ASN A 68 -8.27 2.62 -11.83
CA ASN A 68 -9.63 2.75 -11.30
C ASN A 68 -10.19 1.45 -10.72
N ASP A 69 -9.55 0.31 -10.97
CA ASP A 69 -9.95 -1.00 -10.45
C ASP A 69 -8.74 -1.87 -10.09
N TRP A 70 -9.01 -3.06 -9.54
CA TRP A 70 -7.98 -4.00 -9.07
C TRP A 70 -7.20 -4.66 -10.20
N ASP A 71 -7.83 -4.89 -11.35
CA ASP A 71 -7.21 -5.55 -12.49
C ASP A 71 -6.19 -4.60 -13.15
N GLU A 72 -6.57 -3.33 -13.36
CA GLU A 72 -5.65 -2.27 -13.82
C GLU A 72 -4.48 -2.07 -12.85
N LEU A 73 -4.73 -2.15 -11.54
CA LEU A 73 -3.66 -2.08 -10.54
C LEU A 73 -2.69 -3.26 -10.68
N GLU A 74 -3.18 -4.50 -10.77
CA GLU A 74 -2.31 -5.66 -10.93
C GLU A 74 -1.48 -5.62 -12.22
N GLU A 75 -2.08 -5.22 -13.34
CA GLU A 75 -1.36 -5.01 -14.60
C GLU A 75 -0.23 -3.98 -14.44
N MET A 76 -0.53 -2.83 -13.81
CA MET A 76 0.49 -1.82 -13.55
C MET A 76 1.62 -2.33 -12.65
N LEU A 77 1.31 -3.18 -11.66
CA LEU A 77 2.29 -3.76 -10.74
C LEU A 77 3.16 -4.83 -11.39
N ALA A 78 2.62 -5.57 -12.36
CA ALA A 78 3.36 -6.58 -13.12
C ALA A 78 4.56 -5.96 -13.87
N GLU A 79 4.40 -4.74 -14.37
CA GLU A 79 5.44 -3.98 -15.09
C GLU A 79 6.49 -3.32 -14.17
N VAL A 80 6.31 -3.35 -12.85
CA VAL A 80 7.25 -2.74 -11.91
C VAL A 80 8.41 -3.70 -11.63
N GLU A 81 9.64 -3.28 -11.94
CA GLU A 81 10.84 -4.02 -11.54
C GLU A 81 10.91 -4.11 -10.01
N SER A 82 11.10 -5.33 -9.50
CA SER A 82 11.26 -5.55 -8.06
C SER A 82 12.57 -4.93 -7.56
N PRO A 83 12.57 -4.19 -6.43
CA PRO A 83 13.80 -3.70 -5.82
C PRO A 83 14.75 -4.86 -5.54
N ARG A 84 15.92 -4.88 -6.19
CA ARG A 84 16.93 -5.95 -6.03
C ARG A 84 17.46 -5.95 -4.58
N ARG A 85 17.02 -6.90 -3.75
CA ARG A 85 17.54 -7.09 -2.38
C ARG A 85 17.70 -8.55 -2.01
N ALA A 86 18.75 -8.85 -1.25
CA ALA A 86 18.89 -10.10 -0.50
C ALA A 86 17.81 -10.12 0.60
N GLY A 87 17.05 -11.21 0.65
CA GLY A 87 15.84 -11.35 1.47
C GLY A 87 16.03 -10.90 2.90
N THR A 88 15.39 -9.80 3.27
CA THR A 88 15.16 -9.46 4.68
C THR A 88 13.76 -9.95 5.02
N PRO A 89 13.57 -10.80 6.04
CA PRO A 89 12.24 -11.20 6.48
C PRO A 89 11.41 -9.96 6.83
N GLU A 90 10.22 -9.86 6.27
CA GLU A 90 9.24 -8.87 6.67
C GLU A 90 8.53 -9.33 7.95
N ALA A 91 9.28 -9.41 9.05
CA ALA A 91 8.72 -9.62 10.37
C ALA A 91 8.22 -8.27 10.90
N GLY A 92 6.90 -8.06 10.89
CA GLY A 92 6.25 -6.96 11.57
C GLY A 92 5.01 -7.48 12.28
N ASP A 93 4.77 -7.02 13.49
CA ASP A 93 3.56 -7.37 14.25
C ASP A 93 2.36 -6.65 13.64
N TRP A 94 1.44 -7.43 13.05
CA TRP A 94 0.22 -6.93 12.40
C TRP A 94 -0.93 -6.83 13.42
N PRO A 95 -1.70 -5.73 13.46
CA PRO A 95 -2.86 -5.64 14.34
C PRO A 95 -3.95 -6.67 13.97
N ALA A 96 -4.64 -7.22 14.98
CA ALA A 96 -5.69 -8.23 14.81
C ALA A 96 -7.07 -7.61 14.50
N GLY A 97 -7.92 -8.34 13.77
CA GLY A 97 -9.28 -7.94 13.39
C GLY A 97 -10.03 -9.11 12.72
N PRO A 98 -11.37 -9.11 12.75
CA PRO A 98 -12.17 -10.28 12.37
C PRO A 98 -12.25 -10.52 10.85
N ALA A 99 -11.98 -11.76 10.40
CA ALA A 99 -12.41 -12.23 9.06
C ALA A 99 -13.79 -12.90 9.15
N ALA A 100 -14.76 -12.40 8.40
CA ALA A 100 -15.92 -13.20 8.00
C ALA A 100 -16.43 -12.76 6.63
N GLY A 101 -16.76 -13.72 5.76
CA GLY A 101 -17.47 -13.48 4.49
C GLY A 101 -16.66 -13.70 3.21
N ALA A 102 -17.38 -13.89 2.10
CA ALA A 102 -16.81 -13.99 0.76
C ALA A 102 -16.11 -12.67 0.38
N ALA A 103 -14.86 -12.78 -0.06
CA ALA A 103 -14.05 -11.64 -0.48
C ALA A 103 -13.19 -12.05 -1.68
N ARG A 104 -13.08 -11.18 -2.68
CA ARG A 104 -12.28 -11.43 -3.89
C ARG A 104 -10.79 -11.37 -3.55
N PRO A 105 -9.98 -12.38 -3.88
CA PRO A 105 -8.53 -12.27 -3.74
C PRO A 105 -7.97 -11.28 -4.78
N VAL A 106 -6.99 -10.48 -4.37
CA VAL A 106 -6.29 -9.49 -5.20
C VAL A 106 -4.78 -9.52 -4.92
N LEU A 107 -4.00 -9.03 -5.87
CA LEU A 107 -2.52 -9.03 -5.87
C LEU A 107 -1.91 -10.45 -5.85
N GLU A 108 -2.65 -11.45 -6.31
CA GLU A 108 -2.19 -12.84 -6.38
C GLU A 108 -1.16 -13.02 -7.50
N SER A 109 -1.32 -12.33 -8.63
CA SER A 109 -0.37 -12.37 -9.75
C SER A 109 0.95 -11.66 -9.45
N VAL A 110 0.93 -10.70 -8.50
CA VAL A 110 2.07 -9.85 -8.14
C VAL A 110 2.94 -10.55 -7.09
N VAL A 111 3.78 -11.50 -7.52
CA VAL A 111 4.62 -12.30 -6.61
C VAL A 111 6.05 -11.78 -6.44
N HIS A 112 6.51 -10.94 -7.36
CA HIS A 112 7.89 -10.45 -7.40
C HIS A 112 8.15 -9.26 -6.50
N LEU A 113 7.12 -8.48 -6.14
CA LEU A 113 7.27 -7.29 -5.32
C LEU A 113 7.41 -7.63 -3.83
N PRO A 114 8.23 -6.86 -3.08
CA PRO A 114 8.29 -6.97 -1.63
C PRO A 114 6.92 -6.73 -0.98
N GLY A 115 6.63 -7.39 0.14
CA GLY A 115 5.33 -7.31 0.79
C GLY A 115 4.99 -5.91 1.29
N HIS A 116 5.96 -5.08 1.71
CA HIS A 116 5.69 -3.67 2.05
C HIS A 116 5.26 -2.81 0.85
N VAL A 117 5.72 -3.15 -0.37
CA VAL A 117 5.27 -2.50 -1.61
C VAL A 117 3.87 -2.99 -1.97
N LYS A 118 3.65 -4.31 -1.95
CA LYS A 118 2.31 -4.89 -2.15
C LYS A 118 1.31 -4.33 -1.14
N LEU A 119 1.74 -4.08 0.10
CA LEU A 119 0.91 -3.52 1.16
C LEU A 119 0.45 -2.10 0.86
N ALA A 120 1.38 -1.25 0.41
CA ALA A 120 1.04 0.10 -0.03
C ALA A 120 0.10 0.08 -1.24
N ALA A 121 0.34 -0.83 -2.20
CA ALA A 121 -0.53 -1.00 -3.35
C ALA A 121 -1.95 -1.47 -2.95
N PHE A 122 -2.05 -2.46 -2.06
CA PHE A 122 -3.34 -2.93 -1.51
C PHE A 122 -4.09 -1.81 -0.81
N GLY A 123 -3.40 -1.04 0.04
CA GLY A 123 -4.04 0.06 0.75
C GLY A 123 -4.46 1.22 -0.17
N LEU A 124 -3.74 1.44 -1.28
CA LEU A 124 -4.15 2.40 -2.30
C LEU A 124 -5.36 1.88 -3.08
N GLY A 125 -5.31 0.63 -3.53
CA GLY A 125 -6.40 -0.04 -4.23
C GLY A 125 -7.70 -0.04 -3.43
N ALA A 126 -7.61 -0.31 -2.12
CA ALA A 126 -8.76 -0.26 -1.22
C ALA A 126 -9.51 1.09 -1.23
N ARG A 127 -8.81 2.19 -1.49
CA ARG A 127 -9.37 3.55 -1.55
C ARG A 127 -9.87 3.95 -2.94
N VAL A 128 -9.41 3.27 -3.98
CA VAL A 128 -9.60 3.67 -5.38
C VAL A 128 -10.56 2.74 -6.11
N CYS A 129 -10.38 1.42 -5.97
CA CYS A 129 -10.95 0.38 -6.83
C CYS A 129 -12.42 0.02 -6.51
N GLY A 130 -13.09 0.78 -5.65
CA GLY A 130 -14.49 0.60 -5.30
C GLY A 130 -14.75 -0.08 -3.94
N PRO A 131 -16.04 -0.31 -3.61
CA PRO A 131 -16.46 -0.77 -2.28
C PRO A 131 -16.35 -2.29 -2.07
N GLU A 132 -15.94 -3.03 -3.09
CA GLU A 132 -15.86 -4.49 -3.05
C GLU A 132 -15.01 -4.97 -1.87
N ARG A 133 -15.48 -6.04 -1.21
CA ARG A 133 -14.71 -6.69 -0.16
C ARG A 133 -13.62 -7.55 -0.80
N VAL A 134 -12.36 -7.17 -0.62
CA VAL A 134 -11.20 -7.86 -1.20
C VAL A 134 -10.25 -8.39 -0.14
N THR A 135 -9.42 -9.35 -0.51
CA THR A 135 -8.37 -9.90 0.36
C THR A 135 -7.03 -10.05 -0.32
N ALA A 136 -5.95 -9.86 0.43
CA ALA A 136 -4.59 -10.13 -0.02
C ALA A 136 -3.76 -10.73 1.13
N THR A 137 -2.77 -11.55 0.78
CA THR A 137 -1.90 -12.23 1.76
C THR A 137 -0.49 -11.63 1.74
N PHE A 138 0.02 -11.28 2.92
CA PHE A 138 1.34 -10.69 3.14
C PHE A 138 2.05 -11.48 4.23
N SER A 139 3.17 -12.13 3.92
CA SER A 139 3.96 -12.90 4.90
C SER A 139 3.12 -13.91 5.70
N GLY A 140 2.15 -14.56 5.06
CA GLY A 140 1.24 -15.52 5.71
C GLY A 140 0.05 -14.90 6.44
N HIS A 141 -0.04 -13.57 6.53
CA HIS A 141 -1.17 -12.86 7.11
C HIS A 141 -2.17 -12.42 6.03
N ARG A 142 -3.45 -12.72 6.22
CA ARG A 142 -4.53 -12.27 5.33
C ARG A 142 -5.04 -10.91 5.78
N LEU A 143 -5.07 -9.95 4.86
CA LEU A 143 -5.77 -8.67 5.04
C LEU A 143 -7.05 -8.66 4.22
N VAL A 144 -8.03 -7.94 4.74
CA VAL A 144 -9.32 -7.68 4.11
C VAL A 144 -9.44 -6.16 3.93
N ALA A 145 -9.89 -5.70 2.77
CA ALA A 145 -10.30 -4.31 2.60
C ALA A 145 -11.77 -4.24 2.21
N GLN A 146 -12.49 -3.27 2.77
CA GLN A 146 -13.88 -3.00 2.42
C GLN A 146 -14.19 -1.52 2.66
N HIS A 147 -14.83 -0.84 1.70
CA HIS A 147 -15.15 0.59 1.77
C HIS A 147 -13.95 1.49 2.15
N GLY A 148 -12.75 1.23 1.61
CA GLY A 148 -11.54 1.99 1.95
C GLY A 148 -10.94 1.72 3.33
N VAL A 149 -11.56 0.84 4.12
CA VAL A 149 -11.06 0.43 5.45
C VAL A 149 -10.34 -0.90 5.32
N ILE A 150 -9.13 -0.97 5.91
CA ILE A 150 -8.31 -2.18 5.94
C ILE A 150 -8.47 -2.84 7.30
N LEU A 151 -8.84 -4.12 7.29
CA LEU A 151 -9.05 -4.99 8.43
C LEU A 151 -8.15 -6.22 8.28
N ARG A 152 -7.73 -6.85 9.38
CA ARG A 152 -7.13 -8.19 9.27
C ARG A 152 -8.24 -9.21 8.99
N GLY A 153 -7.91 -10.26 8.23
CA GLY A 153 -8.69 -11.47 8.20
C GLY A 153 -8.06 -12.57 9.06
N ASP A 154 -8.85 -13.22 9.90
CA ASP A 154 -8.44 -14.47 10.55
C ASP A 154 -8.16 -15.55 9.50
N SER A 155 -7.09 -16.31 9.74
CA SER A 155 -6.68 -17.49 8.97
C SER A 155 -7.60 -18.67 9.26
#